data_AF-A0A5B8RXF5-F1
#
_entry.id   AF-A0A5B8RXF5-F1
#
_cell.length_a   1.000
_cell.length_b   1.000
_cell.length_c   1.000
_cell.angle_alpha   90.00
_cell.angle_beta   90.00
_cell.angle_gamma   90.00
#
_symmetry.space_group_name_H-M   'P 1'
#
loop_
_entity.id
_entity.type
_entity.pdbx_description
1 polymer ?
#
loop_
_entity_poly.entity_id
_entity_poly.type
_entity_poly.pdbx_seq_one_letter_code
_entity_poly.pdbx_strand_id
1 'polypeptide(L)'
;MAPLDCNWACVMAPAYVYVGIVKREEFDRLALPVTDHGASNPDRPVLTKTAHDPNGCTVVFQHWYGPTPAERAAEAAAAQALARITVAGTVA
;
A
#
# COMPACT_ATOMS: atom_id res chain seq x y z
N MET A 1 28.89 1.92 -8.60
CA MET A 1 27.61 2.59 -8.88
C MET A 1 26.76 2.42 -7.64
N ALA A 2 26.54 3.49 -6.86
CA ALA A 2 25.64 3.40 -5.70
C ALA A 2 24.24 3.02 -6.21
N PRO A 3 23.48 2.16 -5.50
CA PRO A 3 22.10 1.89 -5.89
C PRO A 3 21.35 3.23 -5.95
N LEU A 4 20.60 3.44 -7.03
CA LEU A 4 19.70 4.58 -7.11
C LEU A 4 18.71 4.44 -5.94
N ASP A 5 18.81 5.33 -4.95
CA ASP A 5 17.84 5.49 -3.86
C ASP A 5 16.49 6.04 -4.38
N CYS A 6 16.04 5.59 -5.55
CA CYS A 6 14.77 5.95 -6.13
C CYS A 6 13.67 5.24 -5.35
N ASN A 7 12.91 6.02 -4.61
CA ASN A 7 11.78 5.61 -3.79
C ASN A 7 10.43 5.93 -4.45
N TRP A 8 10.45 6.24 -5.73
CA TRP A 8 9.25 6.48 -6.52
C TRP A 8 9.42 5.94 -7.95
N ALA A 9 8.28 5.67 -8.58
CA ALA A 9 8.17 5.36 -10.00
C ALA A 9 6.91 6.01 -10.56
N CYS A 10 6.87 6.31 -11.86
CA CYS A 10 5.66 6.86 -12.48
C CYS A 10 5.30 6.21 -13.81
N VAL A 11 4.00 6.25 -14.10
CA VAL A 11 3.41 5.84 -15.38
C VAL A 11 2.54 6.98 -15.89
N MET A 12 2.73 7.36 -17.15
CA MET A 12 1.97 8.42 -17.80
C MET A 12 0.90 7.85 -18.73
N ALA A 13 -0.27 8.48 -18.70
CA ALA A 13 -1.36 8.33 -19.65
C ALA A 13 -1.73 9.75 -20.18
N PRO A 14 -2.46 9.88 -21.28
CA PRO A 14 -2.66 11.17 -21.96
C PRO A 14 -3.16 12.32 -21.07
N ALA A 15 -3.96 12.04 -20.04
CA ALA A 15 -4.46 13.03 -19.08
C ALA A 15 -4.06 12.73 -17.62
N TYR A 16 -3.23 11.72 -17.38
CA TYR A 16 -2.91 11.25 -16.03
C TYR A 16 -1.43 10.92 -15.85
N VAL A 17 -0.90 11.25 -14.69
CA VAL A 17 0.40 10.76 -14.23
C VAL A 17 0.18 10.04 -12.91
N TYR A 18 0.45 8.73 -12.89
CA TYR A 18 0.42 7.94 -11.66
C TYR A 18 1.83 7.88 -11.10
N VAL A 19 2.01 8.30 -9.84
CA VAL A 19 3.31 8.31 -9.16
C VAL A 19 3.22 7.38 -7.95
N GLY A 20 3.84 6.21 -8.03
CA GLY A 20 3.97 5.31 -6.89
C GLY A 20 5.11 5.78 -5.99
N ILE A 21 4.84 6.03 -4.71
CA ILE A 21 5.82 6.41 -3.69
C ILE A 21 5.94 5.29 -2.66
N VAL A 22 7.13 4.72 -2.55
CA VAL A 22 7.42 3.59 -1.68
C VAL A 22 7.50 4.02 -0.22
N LYS A 23 8.21 5.13 0.06
CA LYS A 23 8.40 5.63 1.43
C LYS A 23 7.20 6.42 1.90
N ARG A 24 6.58 5.99 3.00
CA ARG A 24 5.40 6.63 3.57
C ARG A 24 5.68 8.09 3.97
N GLU A 25 6.86 8.37 4.50
CA GLU A 25 7.25 9.70 4.97
C GLU A 25 7.26 10.72 3.82
N GLU A 26 7.65 10.28 2.63
CA GLU A 26 7.67 11.16 1.45
C GLU A 26 6.28 11.37 0.86
N PHE A 27 5.44 10.34 0.88
CA PHE A 27 4.04 10.49 0.55
C PHE A 27 3.35 11.48 1.51
N ASP A 28 3.66 11.43 2.80
CA ASP A 28 3.08 12.30 3.81
C ASP A 28 3.54 13.77 3.68
N ARG A 29 4.76 14.02 3.20
CA ARG A 29 5.27 15.38 2.90
C ARG A 29 4.48 16.14 1.84
N LEU A 30 3.72 15.44 0.99
CA LEU A 30 2.83 16.07 0.02
C LEU A 30 1.66 16.75 0.75
N ALA A 31 1.58 18.07 0.69
CA ALA A 31 0.53 18.88 1.31
C ALA A 31 -0.81 18.82 0.53
N LEU A 32 -1.29 17.61 0.28
CA LEU A 32 -2.54 17.31 -0.44
C LEU A 32 -3.45 16.42 0.42
N PRO A 33 -4.78 16.53 0.29
CA PRO A 33 -5.72 15.64 0.97
C PRO A 33 -5.48 14.17 0.61
N VAL A 34 -5.47 13.31 1.62
CA VAL A 34 -5.32 11.87 1.44
C VAL A 34 -6.68 11.20 1.27
N THR A 35 -6.78 10.29 0.32
CA THR A 35 -7.89 9.34 0.18
C THR A 35 -7.37 7.94 0.47
N ASP A 36 -8.03 7.25 1.39
CA ASP A 36 -7.74 5.87 1.74
C ASP A 36 -8.70 4.94 0.98
N HIS A 37 -8.16 4.05 0.14
CA HIS A 37 -8.93 3.08 -0.62
C HIS A 37 -8.92 1.67 0.00
N GLY A 38 -8.25 1.49 1.14
CA GLY A 38 -8.09 0.20 1.81
C GLY A 38 -9.41 -0.46 2.21
N ALA A 39 -10.41 0.33 2.60
CA ALA A 39 -11.74 -0.20 2.90
C ALA A 39 -12.44 -0.81 1.67
N SER A 40 -12.21 -0.24 0.49
CA SER A 40 -12.77 -0.70 -0.78
C SER A 40 -11.91 -1.75 -1.47
N ASN A 41 -10.64 -1.90 -1.05
CA ASN A 41 -9.67 -2.77 -1.68
C ASN A 41 -8.75 -3.42 -0.61
N PRO A 42 -9.30 -4.31 0.22
CA PRO A 42 -8.62 -4.84 1.41
C PRO A 42 -7.36 -5.65 1.06
N ASP A 43 -7.30 -6.25 -0.11
CA ASP A 43 -6.15 -7.04 -0.57
C ASP A 43 -4.97 -6.20 -1.05
N ARG A 44 -5.23 -4.95 -1.41
CA ARG A 44 -4.25 -3.99 -1.92
C ARG A 44 -4.56 -2.57 -1.42
N PRO A 45 -4.38 -2.31 -0.11
CA PRO A 45 -4.62 -0.98 0.42
C PRO A 45 -3.72 0.05 -0.25
N VAL A 46 -4.31 1.19 -0.60
CA VAL A 46 -3.59 2.27 -1.25
C VAL A 46 -4.10 3.61 -0.75
N LEU A 47 -3.17 4.47 -0.38
CA LEU A 47 -3.44 5.88 -0.14
C LEU A 47 -3.19 6.63 -1.44
N THR A 48 -4.09 7.54 -1.77
CA THR A 48 -3.90 8.43 -2.91
C THR A 48 -3.98 9.88 -2.52
N LYS A 49 -3.14 10.70 -3.14
CA LYS A 49 -3.25 12.16 -3.15
C LYS A 49 -3.34 12.61 -4.60
N THR A 50 -4.28 13.50 -4.91
CA THR A 50 -4.54 13.92 -6.29
C THR A 50 -4.30 15.41 -6.44
N ALA A 51 -3.54 15.79 -7.47
CA ALA A 51 -3.35 17.16 -7.90
C ALA A 51 -3.91 17.32 -9.32
N HIS A 52 -4.64 18.41 -9.55
CA HIS A 52 -5.20 18.73 -10.85
C HIS A 52 -4.46 19.95 -11.43
N ASP A 53 -3.86 19.77 -12.59
CA ASP A 53 -3.32 20.87 -13.38
C ASP A 53 -4.49 21.60 -14.09
N PRO A 54 -4.58 22.94 -13.99
CA PRO A 54 -5.55 23.72 -14.73
C PRO A 54 -5.53 23.49 -16.24
N ASN A 55 -4.40 23.01 -16.80
CA ASN A 55 -4.25 22.71 -18.22
C ASN A 55 -4.69 21.28 -18.59
N GLY A 56 -5.26 20.51 -17.65
CA GLY A 56 -5.98 19.27 -17.93
C GLY A 56 -5.25 17.97 -17.57
N CYS A 57 -4.06 18.03 -16.98
CA CYS A 57 -3.35 16.85 -16.49
C CYS A 57 -3.68 16.57 -15.02
N THR A 58 -3.96 15.31 -14.66
CA THR A 58 -4.18 14.91 -13.27
C THR A 58 -3.03 14.05 -12.78
N VAL A 59 -2.39 14.46 -11.68
CA VAL A 59 -1.33 13.68 -11.04
C VAL A 59 -1.91 12.95 -9.84
N VAL A 60 -1.76 11.63 -9.81
CA VAL A 60 -2.22 10.76 -8.74
C VAL A 60 -0.99 10.15 -8.05
N PHE A 61 -0.68 10.63 -6.86
CA PHE A 61 0.34 10.04 -6.00
C PHE A 61 -0.26 8.85 -5.27
N GLN A 62 0.41 7.70 -5.27
CA GLN A 62 -0.06 6.45 -4.70
C GLN A 62 0.97 5.91 -3.71
N HIS A 63 0.53 5.56 -2.51
CA HIS A 63 1.31 4.78 -1.57
C HIS A 63 0.54 3.50 -1.25
N TRP A 64 1.05 2.38 -1.74
CA TRP A 64 0.50 1.06 -1.47
C TRP A 64 1.05 0.55 -0.13
N TYR A 65 0.18 0.12 0.76
CA TYR A 65 0.52 -0.35 2.11
C TYR A 65 -0.34 -1.57 2.46
N GLY A 66 0.07 -2.37 3.44
CA GLY A 66 -0.66 -3.56 3.87
C GLY A 66 0.12 -4.85 3.66
N PRO A 67 -0.33 -5.95 4.30
CA PRO A 67 0.42 -7.18 4.31
C PRO A 67 0.47 -7.75 2.90
N THR A 68 1.69 -8.02 2.43
CA THR A 68 1.96 -8.83 1.25
C THR A 68 1.18 -10.15 1.34
N PRO A 69 0.88 -10.80 0.21
CA PRO A 69 0.30 -12.15 0.23
C PRO A 69 1.09 -13.14 1.10
N ALA A 70 2.40 -12.96 1.23
CA ALA A 70 3.26 -13.75 2.10
C ALA A 70 3.02 -13.46 3.59
N GLU A 71 2.84 -12.20 3.98
CA GLU A 71 2.51 -11.81 5.36
C GLU A 71 1.11 -12.30 5.75
N ARG A 72 0.14 -12.24 4.82
CA ARG A 72 -1.18 -12.83 5.02
C ARG A 72 -1.14 -14.35 5.17
N ALA A 73 -0.30 -15.02 4.38
CA ALA A 73 -0.09 -16.46 4.50
C ALA A 73 0.60 -16.83 5.83
N ALA A 74 1.54 -16.01 6.29
CA ALA A 74 2.22 -16.20 7.57
C ALA A 74 1.27 -16.02 8.76
N GLU A 75 0.42 -14.98 8.75
CA GLU A 75 -0.63 -14.79 9.77
C GLU A 75 -1.63 -15.94 9.77
N ALA A 76 -2.07 -16.40 8.60
CA ALA A 76 -2.99 -17.54 8.48
C ALA A 76 -2.37 -18.85 8.99
N ALA A 77 -1.08 -19.09 8.74
CA ALA A 77 -0.36 -20.25 9.25
C ALA A 77 -0.18 -20.17 10.78
N ALA A 78 0.15 -18.99 11.31
CA ALA A 78 0.28 -18.76 12.74
C ALA A 78 -1.06 -18.98 13.47
N ALA A 79 -2.17 -18.49 12.92
CA ALA A 79 -3.51 -18.72 13.47
C ALA A 79 -3.89 -20.21 13.49
N GLN A 80 -3.56 -20.97 12.44
CA GLN A 80 -3.78 -22.42 12.41
C GLN A 80 -2.92 -23.17 13.43
N ALA A 81 -1.66 -22.77 13.60
CA ALA A 81 -0.77 -23.37 14.60
C ALA A 81 -1.28 -23.13 16.02
N LEU A 82 -1.73 -21.89 16.32
CA LEU A 82 -2.30 -21.54 17.61
C LEU A 82 -3.58 -22.34 17.89
N ALA A 83 -4.49 -22.46 16.92
CA ALA A 83 -5.72 -23.25 17.06
C ALA A 83 -5.45 -24.73 17.39
N ARG A 84 -4.40 -25.33 16.80
CA ARG A 84 -4.00 -26.72 17.10
C ARG A 84 -3.50 -26.87 18.54
N ILE A 85 -2.78 -25.88 19.06
CA ILE A 85 -2.29 -25.89 20.44
C ILE A 85 -3.46 -25.76 21.43
N THR A 86 -4.43 -24.88 21.14
CA THR A 86 -5.62 -24.69 22.00
C THR A 86 -6.49 -25.94 22.06
N VAL A 87 -6.68 -26.65 20.94
CA VAL A 87 -7.41 -27.93 20.92
C VAL A 87 -6.67 -29.02 21.70
N ALA A 88 -5.33 -29.08 21.63
CA ALA A 88 -4.54 -30.05 22.38
C ALA A 88 -4.56 -29.81 23.91
N GLY A 89 -4.78 -28.58 24.36
CA GLY A 89 -4.88 -28.22 25.78
C GLY A 89 -6.27 -28.40 26.41
N THR A 90 -7.32 -28.63 25.62
CA THR A 90 -8.71 -28.75 26.12
C THR A 90 -9.10 -30.22 26.42
N VAL A 91 -8.18 -31.17 26.21
CA VAL A 91 -8.41 -32.62 26.44
C VAL A 91 -7.65 -33.13 27.69
N ALA A 92 -7.19 -32.24 28.56
CA ALA A 92 -6.53 -32.59 29.82
C ALA A 92 -7.42 -32.29 31.04
#